data_AF-A0A1G8J457-F1
#
_entry.id   AF-A0A1G8J457-F1
#
_cell.length_a   1.000
_cell.length_b   1.000
_cell.length_c   1.000
_cell.angle_alpha   90.00
_cell.angle_beta   90.00
_cell.angle_gamma   90.00
#
_symmetry.space_group_name_H-M   'P 1'
#
loop_
_entity.id
_entity.type
_entity.pdbx_description
1 polymer ?
#
loop_
_entity_poly.entity_id
_entity_poly.type
_entity_poly.pdbx_seq_one_letter_code
_entity_poly.pdbx_strand_id
1 'polypeptide(L)'
;MTVTLIIVGMAIATYLPRVLPVFIMDRIHFPAWVNKWLQAIPYAALGALIVPGIFTVEPGAPLVGVIGGLVAAVIAYFRGHIMIVIIAAIAVVYVIQRF
;
A
#
# COMPACT_ATOMS: atom_id res chain seq x y z
N MET A 1 33.38 -10.36 -5.40
CA MET A 1 33.46 -8.91 -5.69
C MET A 1 32.26 -8.36 -6.48
N THR A 2 31.51 -9.20 -7.19
CA THR A 2 30.33 -8.80 -8.00
C THR A 2 29.12 -8.38 -7.15
N VAL A 3 28.83 -9.09 -6.06
CA VAL A 3 27.67 -8.80 -5.20
C VAL A 3 27.80 -7.46 -4.49
N THR A 4 28.99 -7.11 -4.00
CA THR A 4 29.24 -5.82 -3.34
C THR A 4 29.00 -4.64 -4.28
N LEU A 5 29.41 -4.75 -5.55
CA LEU A 5 29.18 -3.72 -6.55
C LEU A 5 27.68 -3.56 -6.88
N ILE A 6 26.93 -4.67 -6.93
CA ILE A 6 25.47 -4.65 -7.12
C ILE A 6 24.77 -3.98 -5.94
N ILE A 7 25.17 -4.30 -4.70
CA ILE A 7 24.60 -3.69 -3.50
C ILE A 7 24.84 -2.18 -3.51
N VAL A 8 26.08 -1.74 -3.80
CA VAL A 8 26.41 -0.31 -3.87
C VAL A 8 25.66 0.38 -5.01
N GLY A 9 25.57 -0.26 -6.18
CA GLY A 9 24.80 0.26 -7.32
C GLY A 9 23.31 0.43 -7.02
N MET A 10 22.67 -0.59 -6.41
CA MET A 10 21.26 -0.55 -5.98
C MET A 10 21.02 0.51 -4.89
N ALA A 11 21.96 0.62 -3.94
CA ALA A 11 21.87 1.62 -2.88
C ALA A 11 21.87 3.04 -3.47
N ILE A 12 22.78 3.34 -4.39
CA ILE A 12 22.83 4.65 -5.06
C ILE A 12 21.53 4.87 -5.87
N ALA A 13 21.12 3.90 -6.69
CA ALA A 13 19.93 4.03 -7.53
C ALA A 13 18.63 4.21 -6.75
N THR A 14 18.53 3.71 -5.51
CA THR A 14 17.34 3.85 -4.65
C THR A 14 17.41 5.09 -3.76
N TYR A 15 18.60 5.46 -3.30
CA TYR A 15 18.79 6.61 -2.42
C TYR A 15 18.66 7.93 -3.18
N LEU A 16 19.17 7.99 -4.40
CA LEU A 16 19.15 9.22 -5.22
C LEU A 16 17.71 9.73 -5.43
N PRO A 17 16.74 8.90 -5.87
CA PRO A 17 15.35 9.32 -6.04
C PRO A 17 14.61 9.58 -4.73
N ARG A 18 15.07 9.06 -3.58
CA ARG A 18 14.46 9.38 -2.27
C ARG A 18 14.91 10.74 -1.75
N VAL A 19 16.17 11.08 -1.97
CA VAL A 19 16.78 12.29 -1.43
C VAL A 19 16.52 13.51 -2.32
N LEU A 20 16.49 13.31 -3.64
CA LEU A 20 16.17 14.37 -4.60
C LEU A 20 14.86 15.10 -4.28
N PRO A 21 13.71 14.42 -4.08
CA PRO A 21 12.46 15.09 -3.70
C PRO A 21 12.61 15.89 -2.42
N VAL A 22 13.22 15.33 -1.38
CA VAL A 22 13.35 16.01 -0.08
C VAL A 22 14.05 17.36 -0.21
N PHE A 23 15.13 17.45 -1.00
CA PHE A 23 15.85 18.72 -1.20
C PHE A 23 15.17 19.68 -2.19
N ILE A 24 14.40 19.15 -3.15
CA ILE A 24 13.76 19.94 -4.20
C ILE A 24 12.40 20.49 -3.74
N MET A 25 11.65 19.73 -2.93
CA MET A 25 10.29 20.11 -2.51
C MET A 25 10.27 21.41 -1.69
N ASP A 26 11.31 21.72 -0.93
CA ASP A 26 11.42 22.97 -0.15
C ASP A 26 11.62 24.22 -1.04
N ARG A 27 12.06 24.03 -2.29
CA ARG A 27 12.42 25.11 -3.23
C ARG A 27 11.35 25.33 -4.30
N ILE A 28 10.45 24.36 -4.52
CA ILE A 28 9.41 24.41 -5.56
C ILE A 28 8.06 24.73 -4.92
N HIS A 29 7.56 25.94 -5.17
CA HIS A 29 6.19 26.30 -4.85
C HIS A 29 5.26 25.80 -5.95
N PHE A 30 4.66 24.63 -5.74
CA PHE A 30 3.65 24.13 -6.67
C PHE A 30 2.39 25.01 -6.63
N PRO A 31 1.75 25.30 -7.78
CA PRO A 31 0.45 25.95 -7.79
C PRO A 31 -0.57 25.10 -7.02
N ALA A 32 -1.54 25.77 -6.36
CA ALA A 32 -2.46 25.13 -5.42
C ALA A 32 -3.22 23.92 -5.99
N TRP A 33 -3.50 23.89 -7.30
CA TRP A 33 -4.10 22.74 -7.96
C TRP A 33 -3.16 21.53 -7.98
N VAL A 34 -1.90 21.71 -8.35
CA VAL A 34 -0.90 20.62 -8.41
C VAL A 34 -0.64 20.04 -7.01
N ASN A 35 -0.53 20.88 -5.99
CA ASN A 35 -0.34 20.41 -4.61
C ASN A 35 -1.50 19.51 -4.14
N LYS A 36 -2.76 19.88 -4.45
CA LYS A 36 -3.94 19.04 -4.15
C LYS A 36 -3.88 17.69 -4.87
N TRP A 37 -3.40 17.66 -6.12
CA TRP A 37 -3.21 16.42 -6.86
C TRP A 37 -2.10 15.54 -6.28
N LEU A 38 -0.94 16.12 -5.93
CA LEU A 38 0.15 15.36 -5.30
C LEU A 38 -0.28 14.70 -4.00
N GLN A 39 -1.10 15.38 -3.18
CA GLN A 39 -1.66 14.81 -1.95
C GLN A 39 -2.59 13.62 -2.20
N ALA A 40 -3.19 13.50 -3.38
CA ALA A 40 -4.03 12.37 -3.76
C ALA A 40 -3.22 11.15 -4.25
N ILE A 41 -1.96 11.33 -4.67
CA ILE A 41 -1.12 10.25 -5.22
C ILE A 41 -0.96 9.08 -4.22
N PRO A 42 -0.62 9.29 -2.93
CA PRO A 42 -0.45 8.19 -1.99
C PRO A 42 -1.72 7.37 -1.80
N TYR A 43 -2.88 8.02 -1.70
CA TYR A 43 -4.16 7.34 -1.55
C TYR A 43 -4.54 6.56 -2.80
N ALA A 44 -4.31 7.14 -3.99
CA ALA A 44 -4.52 6.46 -5.26
C ALA A 44 -3.61 5.24 -5.43
N ALA A 45 -2.33 5.37 -5.06
CA ALA A 45 -1.37 4.27 -5.10
C ALA A 45 -1.75 3.13 -4.14
N LEU A 46 -2.09 3.45 -2.88
CA LEU A 46 -2.56 2.46 -1.91
C LEU A 46 -3.84 1.77 -2.40
N GLY A 47 -4.81 2.52 -2.92
CA GLY A 47 -6.02 1.96 -3.51
C GLY A 47 -5.73 1.04 -4.69
N ALA A 48 -4.88 1.47 -5.62
CA ALA A 48 -4.48 0.69 -6.79
C ALA A 48 -3.70 -0.58 -6.43
N LEU A 49 -3.04 -0.64 -5.27
CA LEU A 49 -2.37 -1.84 -4.77
C LEU A 49 -3.32 -2.77 -4.01
N ILE A 50 -4.19 -2.21 -3.15
CA ILE A 50 -5.06 -2.98 -2.26
C ILE A 50 -6.23 -3.60 -3.02
N VAL A 51 -6.90 -2.83 -3.90
CA VAL A 51 -8.10 -3.29 -4.62
C VAL A 51 -7.84 -4.56 -5.44
N PRO A 52 -6.85 -4.63 -6.34
CA PRO A 52 -6.56 -5.88 -7.05
C PRO A 52 -6.10 -6.98 -6.09
N GLY A 53 -5.35 -6.64 -5.04
CA GLY A 53 -4.91 -7.58 -4.02
C GLY A 53 -6.06 -8.34 -3.35
N ILE A 54 -7.22 -7.68 -3.18
CA ILE A 54 -8.45 -8.29 -2.64
C ILE A 54 -9.03 -9.33 -3.62
N PHE A 55 -8.98 -9.07 -4.93
CA PHE A 55 -9.54 -9.99 -5.93
C PHE A 55 -8.60 -11.16 -6.26
N THR A 56 -7.30 -11.01 -6.04
CA THR A 56 -6.28 -12.03 -6.37
C THR A 56 -5.87 -12.91 -5.20
N VAL A 57 -6.58 -12.87 -4.06
CA VAL A 57 -6.24 -13.66 -2.86
C VAL A 57 -6.31 -15.16 -3.13
N GLU A 58 -7.38 -15.64 -3.77
CA GLU A 58 -7.60 -17.08 -4.01
C GLU A 58 -8.03 -17.32 -5.48
N PRO A 59 -7.25 -18.09 -6.27
CA PRO A 59 -7.62 -18.46 -7.62
C PRO A 59 -8.87 -19.34 -7.64
N GLY A 60 -9.99 -18.81 -8.13
CA GLY A 60 -11.27 -19.54 -8.26
C GLY A 60 -12.34 -19.19 -7.22
N ALA A 61 -11.99 -18.43 -6.17
CA ALA A 61 -12.95 -17.97 -5.16
C ALA A 61 -12.71 -16.49 -4.75
N PRO A 62 -12.90 -15.52 -5.67
CA PRO A 62 -12.67 -14.10 -5.39
C PRO A 62 -13.59 -13.55 -4.28
N LEU A 63 -14.72 -14.21 -4.00
CA LEU A 63 -15.59 -13.85 -2.88
C LEU A 63 -14.87 -13.86 -1.53
N VAL A 64 -13.93 -14.78 -1.30
CA VAL A 64 -13.21 -14.90 -0.03
C VAL A 64 -12.42 -13.63 0.26
N GLY A 65 -11.68 -13.16 -0.75
CA GLY A 65 -10.93 -11.91 -0.67
C GLY A 65 -11.85 -10.71 -0.50
N VAL A 66 -12.94 -10.61 -1.27
CA VAL A 66 -13.92 -9.51 -1.17
C VAL A 66 -14.54 -9.42 0.23
N ILE A 67 -14.91 -10.54 0.84
CA ILE A 67 -15.46 -10.58 2.19
C ILE A 67 -14.40 -10.13 3.21
N GLY A 68 -13.17 -10.65 3.11
CA GLY A 68 -12.07 -10.20 3.96
C GLY A 68 -11.77 -8.70 3.84
N GLY A 69 -11.79 -8.18 2.60
CA GLY A 69 -11.61 -6.76 2.31
C GLY A 69 -12.75 -5.89 2.84
N LEU A 70 -14.00 -6.34 2.73
CA LEU A 70 -15.17 -5.66 3.30
C LEU A 70 -15.10 -5.60 4.82
N VAL A 71 -14.75 -6.71 5.48
CA VAL A 71 -14.57 -6.74 6.94
C VAL A 71 -13.46 -5.78 7.36
N ALA A 72 -12.31 -5.81 6.68
CA ALA A 72 -11.22 -4.88 6.94
C ALA A 72 -11.67 -3.42 6.79
N ALA A 73 -12.42 -3.10 5.73
CA ALA A 73 -12.94 -1.75 5.49
C ALA A 73 -13.93 -1.30 6.58
N VAL A 74 -14.85 -2.18 7.00
CA VAL A 74 -15.81 -1.87 8.08
C VAL A 74 -15.07 -1.61 9.39
N ILE A 75 -14.15 -2.48 9.80
CA ILE A 75 -13.42 -2.30 11.07
C ILE A 75 -12.51 -1.06 11.02
N ALA A 76 -11.86 -0.81 9.88
CA ALA A 76 -11.03 0.39 9.69
C ALA A 76 -11.85 1.69 9.76
N TYR A 77 -13.10 1.67 9.27
CA TYR A 77 -14.00 2.83 9.34
C TYR A 77 -14.27 3.28 10.78
N PHE A 78 -14.33 2.35 11.73
CA PHE A 78 -14.52 2.64 13.15
C PHE A 78 -13.26 3.19 13.86
N ARG A 79 -12.21 3.57 13.12
CA ARG A 79 -10.92 4.08 13.65
C ARG A 79 -10.28 3.15 14.68
N GLY A 80 -10.46 1.84 14.52
CA GLY A 80 -9.81 0.84 15.37
C GLY A 80 -8.29 0.80 15.18
N HIS A 81 -7.58 0.22 16.15
CA HIS A 81 -6.15 -0.01 16.05
C HIS A 81 -5.83 -0.92 14.85
N ILE A 82 -4.82 -0.57 14.04
CA ILE A 82 -4.52 -1.25 12.76
C ILE A 82 -4.31 -2.75 12.95
N MET A 83 -3.68 -3.17 14.05
CA MET A 83 -3.47 -4.58 14.36
C MET A 83 -4.79 -5.36 14.50
N ILE A 84 -5.83 -4.74 15.06
CA ILE A 84 -7.15 -5.37 15.23
C ILE A 84 -7.77 -5.63 13.85
N VAL A 85 -7.67 -4.66 12.93
CA VAL A 85 -8.15 -4.79 11.55
C VAL A 85 -7.48 -5.96 10.86
N ILE A 86 -6.14 -6.05 10.96
CA ILE A 86 -5.34 -7.11 10.33
C ILE A 86 -5.73 -8.48 10.89
N ILE A 87 -5.74 -8.64 12.21
CA ILE A 87 -6.05 -9.93 12.85
C ILE A 87 -7.48 -10.38 12.51
N ALA A 88 -8.45 -9.46 12.57
CA ALA A 88 -9.84 -9.78 12.26
C ALA A 88 -10.03 -10.17 10.79
N ALA A 89 -9.40 -9.47 9.85
CA ALA A 89 -9.47 -9.79 8.43
C ALA A 89 -8.86 -11.17 8.13
N ILE A 90 -7.69 -11.46 8.70
CA ILE A 90 -7.04 -12.78 8.58
C ILE A 90 -7.93 -13.89 9.16
N ALA A 91 -8.50 -13.66 10.36
CA ALA A 91 -9.37 -14.64 11.00
C ALA A 91 -10.62 -14.96 10.14
N VAL A 92 -11.26 -13.94 9.56
CA VAL A 92 -12.43 -14.13 8.68
C VAL A 92 -12.05 -14.90 7.42
N VAL A 93 -10.97 -14.50 6.74
CA VAL A 93 -10.51 -15.20 5.52
C VAL A 93 -10.17 -16.65 5.84
N TYR A 94 -9.47 -16.91 6.94
CA TYR A 94 -9.11 -18.26 7.38
C TYR A 94 -10.34 -19.14 7.65
N VAL A 95 -11.36 -18.61 8.34
CA VAL A 95 -12.60 -19.34 8.60
C VAL A 95 -13.32 -19.67 7.29
N ILE A 96 -13.41 -18.71 6.36
CA ILE A 96 -14.10 -18.90 5.08
C ILE A 96 -13.36 -19.91 4.20
N GLN A 97 -12.03 -19.88 4.15
CA GLN A 97 -11.22 -20.80 3.34
C GLN A 97 -11.23 -22.24 3.89
N ARG A 98 -11.54 -22.42 5.18
CA ARG A 98 -11.59 -23.74 5.83
C ARG A 98 -12.89 -24.51 5.55
N PHE A 99 -13.95 -23.81 5.16
CA PHE A 99 -15.24 -24.39 4.76
C PHE A 99 -15.25 -24.68 3.25
#